data_AF-A0A3D0P5T1-F1
#
_entry.id   AF-A0A3D0P5T1-F1
#
_cell.length_a   1.000
_cell.length_b   1.000
_cell.length_c   1.000
_cell.angle_alpha   90.00
_cell.angle_beta   90.00
_cell.angle_gamma   90.00
#
_symmetry.space_group_name_H-M   'P 1'
#
loop_
_entity.id
_entity.type
_entity.pdbx_description
1 polymer ?
#
loop_
_entity_poly.entity_id
_entity_poly.type
_entity_poly.pdbx_seq_one_letter_code
_entity_poly.pdbx_strand_id
1 'polypeptide(L)' 'MKAEIHPKYYEITVSCACGHSFRTLLTMGEELH' A
#
# COMPACT_ATOMS: atom_id res chain seq x y z
N MET A 1 6.60 -7.18 -14.18
CA MET A 1 5.55 -7.94 -13.47
C MET A 1 5.21 -9.21 -14.25
N LYS A 2 5.84 -10.35 -13.91
CA LYS A 2 5.26 -11.67 -14.24
C LYS A 2 4.22 -11.96 -13.15
N ALA A 3 2.99 -12.27 -13.55
CA ALA A 3 1.84 -12.38 -12.64
C ALA A 3 2.00 -13.45 -11.53
N GLU A 4 2.94 -14.37 -11.70
CA GLU A 4 3.07 -15.59 -10.89
C GLU A 4 4.09 -15.48 -9.74
N ILE A 5 4.98 -14.48 -9.79
CA ILE A 5 6.07 -14.30 -8.80
C ILE A 5 6.06 -12.94 -8.11
N HIS A 6 5.17 -12.03 -8.52
CA HIS A 6 5.07 -10.70 -7.91
C HIS A 6 3.90 -10.71 -6.91
N PRO A 7 4.12 -10.26 -5.66
CA PRO A 7 3.04 -10.10 -4.71
C PRO A 7 1.99 -9.14 -5.26
N LYS A 8 0.72 -9.36 -4.89
CA LYS A 8 -0.38 -8.47 -5.29
C LYS A 8 -0.11 -7.08 -4.73
N TYR A 9 -0.10 -6.08 -5.61
CA TYR A 9 -0.07 -4.68 -5.21
C TYR A 9 -1.51 -4.26 -4.90
N TYR A 10 -1.72 -3.73 -3.72
CA TYR A 10 -2.96 -3.15 -3.25
C TYR A 10 -2.78 -1.65 -3.13
N GLU A 11 -3.80 -0.90 -3.53
CA GLU A 11 -3.85 0.53 -3.27
C GLU A 11 -4.32 0.73 -1.83
N ILE A 12 -3.43 1.20 -0.97
CA ILE A 12 -3.75 1.50 0.42
C ILE A 12 -3.57 2.99 0.70
N THR A 13 -4.35 3.50 1.64
CA THR A 13 -4.17 4.85 2.17
C THR A 13 -3.29 4.75 3.41
N VAL A 14 -2.10 5.35 3.37
CA VAL A 14 -1.19 5.41 4.51
C VAL A 14 -1.43 6.71 5.24
N SER A 15 -1.77 6.61 6.52
CA SER A 15 -1.85 7.72 7.45
C SER A 15 -0.49 7.88 8.12
N CYS A 16 0.19 9.00 7.92
CA CYS A 16 1.37 9.32 8.70
C CYS A 16 0.93 9.98 10.01
N ALA A 17 1.58 9.63 11.12
CA ALA A 17 1.46 10.35 12.40
C ALA A 17 1.73 11.87 12.28
N CYS A 18 2.40 12.28 11.21
CA CYS A 18 2.64 13.66 10.82
C CYS A 18 1.41 14.37 10.17
N GLY A 19 0.25 13.72 10.08
CA GLY A 19 -1.00 14.27 9.55
C GLY A 19 -1.14 14.19 8.03
N HIS A 20 -0.20 13.54 7.34
CA HIS A 20 -0.24 13.36 5.89
C HIS A 20 -0.87 12.00 5.57
N SER A 21 -1.98 11.99 4.84
CA SER A 21 -2.56 10.79 4.25
C SER A 21 -2.28 10.74 2.75
N PHE A 22 -1.60 9.71 2.28
CA PHE A 22 -1.29 9.53 0.86
C PHE A 22 -1.65 8.12 0.37
N ARG A 23 -2.08 8.03 -0.89
CA ARG A 23 -2.44 6.77 -1.54
C ARG A 23 -1.21 6.18 -2.18
N THR A 24 -0.81 4.99 -1.73
CA THR A 24 0.34 4.28 -2.27
C THR A 24 0.01 2.84 -2.58
N LEU A 25 0.66 2.32 -3.61
CA LEU A 25 0.57 0.93 -4.01
C LEU A 25 1.56 0.13 -3.15
N LEU A 26 1.05 -0.65 -2.21
CA LEU A 26 1.85 -1.53 -1.36
C LEU A 26 1.49 -2.99 -1.59
N THR A 27 2.45 -3.88 -1.36
CA THR A 27 2.21 -5.33 -1.39
C THR A 27 1.53 -5.85 -0.14
N MET A 28 1.49 -5.04 0.93
CA MET A 28 0.69 -5.26 2.12
C MET A 28 -0.65 -4.55 1.93
N GLY A 29 -1.73 -5.34 1.86
CA GLY A 29 -3.10 -4.84 1.71
C GLY A 29 -3.75 -4.40 3.02
N GLU A 30 -2.97 -3.99 4.00
CA GLU A 30 -3.47 -3.45 5.26
C GLU A 30 -3.38 -1.93 5.22
N GLU A 31 -4.44 -1.26 5.67
CA GLU A 31 -4.45 0.19 5.86
C GLU A 31 -3.49 0.53 7.02
N LEU A 32 -2.43 1.28 6.73
CA LEU A 32 -1.50 1.76 7.77
C LEU A 32 -2.04 3.06 8.36
N HIS A 33 -2.27 3.05 9.68
CA HIS A 33 -2.73 4.19 10.48
C HIS A 33 -1.59 4.84 11.27
#